data_AF-A0A4Y9IGR0-F1
#
_entry.id   AF-A0A4Y9IGR0-F1
#
_cell.length_a   1.000
_cell.length_b   1.000
_cell.length_c   1.000
_cell.angle_alpha   90.00
_cell.angle_beta   90.00
_cell.angle_gamma   90.00
#
_symmetry.space_group_name_H-M   'P 1'
#
loop_
_entity.id
_entity.type
_entity.pdbx_description
1 polymer ?
#
loop_
_entity_poly.entity_id
_entity_poly.type
_entity_poly.pdbx_seq_one_letter_code
_entity_poly.pdbx_strand_id
1 'polypeptide(L)'
;LQYNLLFERFLNPERVSMPDFDIDFCQSNRDRVIDYVKDKYGKNAVSQIATFGTMAAKAAIRDVGRVMDMSYTFCDGISKLVPGKPGMSYTLAYPPEVKKEGDKNNYALELEPMLYERVRKEEAVSYTQL
;
A
#
# COMPACT_ATOMS: atom_id res chain seq x y z
N LEU A 1 27.56 -27.78 -2.75
CA LEU A 1 26.93 -26.69 -3.54
C LEU A 1 25.75 -27.24 -4.40
N GLN A 2 24.81 -27.96 -3.78
CA GLN A 2 23.79 -28.77 -4.48
C GLN A 2 22.87 -27.98 -5.44
N TYR A 3 22.63 -26.71 -5.15
CA TYR A 3 21.74 -25.84 -5.92
C TYR A 3 22.47 -24.73 -6.68
N ASN A 4 23.81 -24.78 -6.71
CA ASN A 4 24.67 -23.79 -7.36
C ASN A 4 24.31 -22.33 -7.06
N LEU A 5 23.87 -22.06 -5.81
CA LEU A 5 23.55 -20.71 -5.35
C LEU A 5 24.85 -19.90 -5.23
N LEU A 6 24.83 -18.68 -5.76
CA LEU A 6 25.96 -17.76 -5.74
C LEU A 6 26.02 -17.01 -4.41
N PHE A 7 27.14 -17.12 -3.70
CA PHE A 7 27.35 -16.43 -2.42
C PHE A 7 27.51 -14.91 -2.63
N GLU A 8 28.09 -14.52 -3.76
CA GLU A 8 28.38 -13.13 -4.16
C GLU A 8 27.10 -12.30 -4.32
N ARG A 9 25.94 -12.95 -4.51
CA ARG A 9 24.63 -12.28 -4.47
C ARG A 9 24.31 -11.76 -3.07
N PHE A 10 24.81 -12.41 -2.02
CA PHE A 10 24.64 -12.00 -0.62
C PHE A 10 25.73 -11.03 -0.19
N LEU A 11 26.99 -11.33 -0.52
CA LEU A 11 28.13 -10.49 -0.14
C LEU A 11 29.08 -10.35 -1.33
N ASN A 12 28.94 -9.24 -2.05
CA ASN A 12 29.80 -8.92 -3.18
C ASN A 12 31.11 -8.30 -2.68
N PRO A 13 32.29 -8.93 -2.89
CA PRO A 13 33.57 -8.40 -2.43
C PRO A 13 33.97 -7.07 -3.10
N GLU A 14 33.43 -6.76 -4.28
CA GLU A 14 33.70 -5.52 -5.00
C GLU A 14 32.80 -4.36 -4.52
N ARG A 15 31.73 -4.64 -3.79
CA ARG A 15 30.79 -3.63 -3.28
C ARG A 15 30.95 -3.48 -1.77
N VAL A 16 31.56 -2.38 -1.34
CA VAL A 16 31.60 -2.01 0.09
C VAL A 16 30.23 -1.46 0.50
N SER A 17 29.37 -2.35 0.96
CA SER A 17 28.05 -2.03 1.51
C SER A 17 27.75 -2.95 2.67
N MET A 18 27.05 -2.44 3.67
CA MET A 18 26.52 -3.28 4.74
C MET A 18 25.61 -4.36 4.11
N PRO A 19 25.83 -5.65 4.40
CA PRO A 19 24.94 -6.70 3.94
C PRO A 19 23.62 -6.63 4.69
N ASP A 20 22.51 -6.88 4.00
CA ASP A 20 21.17 -6.92 4.58
C ASP A 20 20.68 -8.37 4.62
N PHE A 21 20.63 -8.95 5.82
CA PHE A 21 20.25 -10.34 6.05
C PHE A 21 18.89 -10.39 6.73
N ASP A 22 17.84 -10.61 5.94
CA ASP A 22 16.50 -10.82 6.47
C ASP A 22 16.36 -12.24 7.03
N ILE A 23 16.06 -12.35 8.32
CA ILE A 23 15.76 -13.61 8.98
C ILE A 23 14.30 -13.60 9.42
N ASP A 24 13.49 -14.40 8.75
CA ASP A 24 12.08 -14.57 9.10
C ASP A 24 11.89 -15.61 10.20
N PHE A 25 11.08 -15.27 11.19
CA PHE A 25 10.65 -16.19 12.25
C PHE A 25 9.16 -16.50 12.12
N CYS A 26 8.77 -17.73 12.49
CA CYS A 26 7.37 -18.08 12.57
C CYS A 26 6.63 -17.16 13.56
N GLN A 27 5.47 -16.65 13.15
CA GLN A 27 4.68 -15.67 13.91
C GLN A 27 4.45 -16.10 15.36
N SER A 28 4.07 -17.37 15.60
CA SER A 28 3.76 -17.88 16.93
C SER A 28 4.95 -17.88 17.91
N ASN A 29 6.18 -17.88 17.41
CA ASN A 29 7.40 -17.89 18.23
C ASN A 29 8.20 -16.59 18.12
N ARG A 30 7.70 -15.58 17.39
CA ARG A 30 8.41 -14.32 17.14
C ARG A 30 8.74 -13.58 18.43
N ASP A 31 7.80 -13.52 19.36
CA ASP A 31 7.96 -12.79 20.62
C ASP A 31 9.09 -13.37 21.48
N ARG A 32 9.26 -14.70 21.49
CA ARG A 32 10.35 -15.37 22.21
C ARG A 32 11.72 -14.96 21.71
N VAL A 33 11.86 -14.78 20.40
CA VAL A 33 13.13 -14.31 19.79
C VAL A 33 13.37 -12.85 20.14
N ILE A 34 12.32 -12.02 20.06
CA ILE A 34 12.41 -10.60 20.43
C ILE A 34 12.84 -10.45 21.90
N ASP A 35 12.26 -11.22 22.81
CA ASP A 35 12.59 -11.19 24.23
C ASP A 35 14.03 -11.65 24.48
N TYR A 36 14.48 -12.72 23.82
CA TYR A 36 15.87 -13.16 23.87
C TYR A 36 16.85 -12.06 23.43
N VAL A 37 16.55 -11.37 22.32
CA VAL A 37 17.42 -10.29 21.81
C VAL A 37 17.42 -9.09 22.74
N LYS A 38 16.27 -8.72 23.33
CA LYS A 38 16.16 -7.68 24.35
C LYS A 38 16.97 -7.99 25.61
N ASP A 39 16.93 -9.23 26.08
CA ASP A 39 17.70 -9.65 27.25
C ASP A 39 19.20 -9.70 26.96
N LYS A 40 19.58 -10.10 25.74
CA LYS A 40 20.98 -10.20 25.32
C LYS A 40 21.66 -8.85 25.09
N TYR A 41 20.96 -7.91 24.45
CA TYR A 41 21.56 -6.63 24.01
C TYR A 41 21.04 -5.41 24.80
N GLY A 42 20.08 -5.62 25.71
CA GLY A 42 19.48 -4.58 26.53
C GLY A 42 18.19 -4.03 25.91
N LYS A 43 17.18 -3.87 26.75
CA LYS A 43 15.82 -3.43 26.34
C LYS A 43 15.79 -2.07 25.65
N ASN A 44 16.73 -1.18 25.97
CA ASN A 44 16.82 0.16 25.38
C ASN A 44 17.53 0.18 24.01
N ALA A 45 18.19 -0.92 23.63
CA ALA A 45 18.91 -1.04 22.37
C ALA A 45 18.12 -1.79 21.29
N VAL A 46 16.92 -2.30 21.61
CA VAL A 46 16.10 -3.14 20.72
C VAL A 46 14.71 -2.54 20.59
N SER A 47 14.32 -2.22 19.36
CA SER A 47 12.99 -1.71 19.04
C SER A 47 12.44 -2.34 17.77
N GLN A 48 11.12 -2.31 17.60
CA GLN A 48 10.46 -2.73 16.36
C GLN A 48 10.45 -1.58 15.37
N ILE A 49 10.59 -1.91 14.09
CA ILE A 49 10.41 -0.94 13.00
C ILE A 49 8.91 -0.77 12.77
N ALA A 50 8.42 0.47 12.77
CA ALA A 50 7.02 0.78 12.54
C ALA A 50 6.70 0.81 11.03
N THR A 51 5.53 0.28 10.67
CA THR A 51 4.98 0.41 9.33
C THR A 51 3.90 1.50 9.34
N PHE A 52 3.99 2.46 8.43
CA PHE A 52 2.97 3.47 8.27
C PHE A 52 1.86 2.96 7.36
N GLY A 53 0.63 2.89 7.87
CA GLY A 53 -0.55 2.65 7.06
C GLY A 53 -0.95 3.92 6.32
N THR A 54 -1.03 3.86 4.99
CA THR A 54 -1.60 4.93 4.16
C THR A 54 -3.04 4.60 3.77
N MET A 55 -3.85 5.63 3.48
CA MET A 55 -5.21 5.40 2.99
C MET A 55 -5.16 4.85 1.56
N ALA A 56 -5.48 3.57 1.40
CA ALA A 56 -5.69 3.00 0.08
C ALA A 56 -6.95 3.60 -0.57
N ALA A 57 -6.93 3.84 -1.88
CA ALA A 57 -8.05 4.45 -2.62
C ALA A 57 -9.42 3.80 -2.33
N LYS A 58 -9.48 2.47 -2.24
CA LYS A 58 -10.72 1.75 -1.89
C LYS A 58 -11.21 2.05 -0.48
N ALA A 59 -10.30 2.12 0.48
CA ALA A 59 -10.62 2.47 1.86
C ALA A 59 -11.07 3.93 1.94
N ALA A 60 -10.36 4.84 1.27
CA ALA A 60 -10.69 6.26 1.22
C ALA A 60 -12.12 6.52 0.69
N ILE A 61 -12.55 5.84 -0.38
CA ILE A 61 -13.93 5.96 -0.89
C ILE A 61 -14.97 5.57 0.18
N ARG A 62 -14.73 4.46 0.89
CA ARG A 62 -15.67 3.96 1.91
C ARG A 62 -15.70 4.85 3.14
N ASP A 63 -14.55 5.36 3.56
CA ASP A 63 -14.45 6.22 4.74
C ASP A 63 -15.05 7.59 4.48
N VAL A 64 -14.80 8.21 3.32
CA VAL A 64 -15.45 9.48 2.93
C VAL A 64 -16.95 9.27 2.73
N GLY A 65 -17.37 8.19 2.09
CA GLY A 65 -18.79 7.86 1.93
C GLY A 65 -19.52 7.70 3.26
N ARG A 66 -18.88 7.10 4.27
CA ARG A 66 -19.42 7.00 5.63
C ARG A 66 -19.63 8.37 6.26
N VAL A 67 -18.68 9.30 6.09
CA VAL A 67 -18.79 10.68 6.60
C VAL A 67 -19.92 11.45 5.92
N MET A 68 -20.18 11.15 4.64
CA MET A 68 -21.26 11.76 3.85
C MET A 68 -22.63 11.06 4.05
N ASP A 69 -22.78 10.17 5.03
CA ASP A 69 -24.00 9.38 5.27
C ASP A 69 -24.49 8.58 4.04
N MET A 70 -23.56 8.20 3.15
CA MET A 70 -23.88 7.34 2.01
C MET A 70 -23.98 5.88 2.44
N SER A 71 -24.89 5.14 1.79
CA SER A 71 -25.05 3.71 2.05
C SER A 71 -23.75 2.94 1.79
N TYR A 72 -23.44 1.98 2.69
CA TYR A 72 -22.28 1.10 2.54
C TYR A 72 -22.29 0.34 1.20
N THR A 73 -23.46 -0.16 0.77
CA THR A 73 -23.56 -0.93 -0.48
C THR A 73 -23.27 -0.06 -1.70
N PHE A 74 -23.66 1.21 -1.65
CA PHE A 74 -23.32 2.18 -2.68
C PHE A 74 -21.80 2.42 -2.72
N CYS A 75 -21.18 2.77 -1.60
CA CYS A 75 -19.74 3.06 -1.52
C CYS A 75 -18.88 1.83 -1.85
N ASP A 76 -19.29 0.64 -1.42
CA ASP A 76 -18.59 -0.61 -1.78
C ASP A 76 -18.66 -0.87 -3.29
N GLY A 77 -19.82 -0.63 -3.91
CA GLY A 77 -20.01 -0.71 -5.35
C GLY A 77 -19.05 0.20 -6.13
N ILE A 78 -18.86 1.45 -5.68
CA ILE A 78 -17.88 2.37 -6.28
C ILE A 78 -16.45 1.90 -6.01
N SER A 79 -16.13 1.49 -4.78
CA SER A 79 -14.77 1.07 -4.39
C SER A 79 -14.26 -0.15 -5.19
N LYS A 80 -15.17 -1.04 -5.61
CA LYS A 80 -14.84 -2.20 -6.44
C LYS A 80 -14.44 -1.84 -7.86
N LEU A 81 -14.87 -0.68 -8.36
CA LEU A 81 -14.45 -0.17 -9.66
C LEU A 81 -12.99 0.30 -9.66
N VAL A 82 -12.41 0.63 -8.50
CA VAL A 82 -10.98 0.99 -8.44
C VAL A 82 -10.13 -0.27 -8.71
N PRO A 83 -9.08 -0.21 -9.53
CA PRO A 83 -8.22 -1.36 -9.75
C PRO A 83 -7.51 -1.77 -8.45
N GLY A 84 -7.03 -3.02 -8.39
CA GLY A 84 -6.48 -3.58 -7.15
C GLY A 84 -5.36 -4.59 -7.38
N LYS A 85 -4.42 -4.29 -8.29
CA LYS A 85 -3.26 -5.18 -8.50
C LYS A 85 -2.35 -5.14 -7.26
N PRO A 86 -1.88 -6.30 -6.75
CA PRO A 86 -0.94 -6.34 -5.64
C PRO A 86 0.31 -5.50 -5.91
N GLY A 87 0.77 -4.75 -4.92
CA GLY A 87 1.96 -3.89 -5.02
C GLY A 87 1.78 -2.59 -5.80
N MET A 88 0.57 -2.28 -6.29
CA MET A 88 0.26 -1.01 -6.95
C MET A 88 -0.62 -0.12 -6.07
N SER A 89 -0.26 1.15 -5.98
CA SER A 89 -1.12 2.19 -5.40
C SER A 89 -1.90 2.89 -6.51
N TYR A 90 -3.12 3.33 -6.19
CA TYR A 90 -3.98 4.08 -7.11
C TYR A 90 -4.36 5.40 -6.47
N THR A 91 -4.36 6.48 -7.25
CA THR A 91 -4.84 7.79 -6.84
C THR A 91 -6.26 8.02 -7.34
N LEU A 92 -7.07 8.69 -6.52
CA LEU A 92 -8.41 9.16 -6.88
C LEU A 92 -8.38 10.57 -7.49
N ALA A 93 -7.20 11.19 -7.59
CA ALA A 93 -7.05 12.48 -8.23
C ALA A 93 -7.46 12.42 -9.70
N TYR A 94 -7.91 13.56 -10.23
CA TYR A 94 -8.09 13.71 -11.66
C TYR A 94 -6.74 13.65 -12.37
N PRO A 95 -6.63 12.90 -13.49
CA PRO A 95 -5.41 12.88 -14.26
C PRO A 95 -5.11 14.28 -14.83
N PRO A 96 -3.84 14.71 -14.83
CA PRO A 96 -3.46 15.98 -15.43
C PRO A 96 -3.61 15.92 -16.96
N GLU A 97 -3.94 17.04 -17.60
CA GLU A 97 -4.03 17.14 -19.07
C GLU A 97 -2.69 16.81 -19.75
N VAL A 98 -1.59 17.18 -19.10
CA VAL A 98 -0.22 16.85 -19.51
C VAL A 98 0.48 16.15 -18.35
N LYS A 99 0.93 14.91 -18.57
CA LYS A 99 1.68 14.16 -17.55
C LYS A 99 3.00 14.87 -17.28
N LYS A 100 3.23 15.19 -16.00
CA LYS A 100 4.51 15.75 -15.56
C LYS A 100 5.59 14.69 -15.73
N GLU A 101 6.78 15.12 -16.12
CA GLU A 101 7.93 14.24 -16.23
C GLU A 101 8.21 13.60 -14.85
N GLY A 102 8.27 12.26 -14.82
CA GLY A 102 8.45 11.50 -13.58
C GLY A 102 7.18 11.20 -12.78
N ASP A 103 5.98 11.52 -13.28
CA ASP A 103 4.72 11.13 -12.63
C ASP A 103 4.55 9.60 -12.66
N LYS A 104 4.57 8.98 -11.47
CA LYS A 104 4.42 7.53 -11.26
C LYS A 104 3.03 7.15 -10.75
N ASN A 105 2.09 8.09 -10.72
CA ASN A 105 0.75 7.83 -10.18
C ASN A 105 -0.08 6.97 -11.13
N ASN A 106 -0.77 5.98 -10.57
CA ASN A 106 -1.80 5.22 -11.28
C ASN A 106 -3.15 5.89 -11.02
N TYR A 107 -3.62 6.68 -11.97
CA TYR A 107 -4.90 7.38 -11.85
C TYR A 107 -6.06 6.39 -12.04
N ALA A 108 -6.89 6.22 -11.01
CA ALA A 108 -8.01 5.28 -11.06
C ALA A 108 -8.99 5.62 -12.19
N LEU A 109 -9.18 6.92 -12.46
CA LEU A 109 -10.06 7.42 -13.51
C LEU A 109 -9.55 7.17 -14.93
N GLU A 110 -8.23 7.07 -15.16
CA GLU A 110 -7.70 6.70 -16.48
C GLU A 110 -7.82 5.19 -16.73
N LEU A 111 -7.67 4.40 -15.66
CA LEU A 111 -7.57 2.95 -15.76
C LEU A 111 -8.94 2.26 -15.82
N GLU A 112 -10.02 2.94 -15.39
CA GLU A 112 -11.35 2.36 -15.26
C GLU A 112 -12.42 3.23 -15.93
N PRO A 113 -12.79 2.93 -17.20
CA PRO A 113 -13.73 3.72 -17.98
C PRO A 113 -15.10 3.90 -17.32
N MET A 114 -15.61 2.86 -16.62
CA MET A 114 -16.89 2.94 -15.91
C MET A 114 -16.83 3.95 -14.74
N LEU A 115 -15.69 4.03 -14.05
CA LEU A 115 -15.51 4.99 -12.97
C LEU A 115 -15.45 6.41 -13.54
N TYR A 116 -14.76 6.61 -14.65
CA TYR A 116 -14.69 7.88 -15.37
C TYR A 116 -16.09 8.36 -15.81
N GLU A 117 -16.88 7.48 -16.41
CA GLU A 117 -18.23 7.82 -16.86
C GLU A 117 -19.15 8.21 -15.70
N ARG A 118 -19.08 7.51 -14.56
CA ARG A 118 -19.89 7.82 -13.37
C ARG A 118 -19.56 9.18 -12.78
N VAL A 119 -18.28 9.53 -12.74
CA VAL A 119 -17.84 10.86 -12.29
C VAL A 119 -18.34 11.94 -13.26
N ARG A 120 -18.26 11.70 -14.57
CA ARG A 120 -18.72 12.65 -15.60
C ARG A 120 -20.23 12.87 -15.61
N LYS A 121 -21.01 11.84 -15.24
CA LYS A 121 -22.48 11.91 -15.19
C LYS A 121 -23.02 12.62 -13.94
N GLU A 122 -22.16 13.07 -13.02
CA GLU A 122 -22.56 13.70 -11.74
C GLU A 122 -23.65 12.92 -10.97
N GLU A 123 -23.73 11.61 -11.14
CA GLU A 123 -24.78 10.76 -10.54
C GLU A 123 -24.72 10.73 -8.99
N ALA A 124 -23.78 11.44 -8.37
CA ALA A 124 -23.64 11.59 -6.92
C ALA A 124 -23.99 13.00 -6.38
N VAL A 125 -24.30 14.01 -7.21
CA VAL A 125 -24.59 15.38 -6.74
C VAL A 125 -26.09 15.66 -6.62
N SER A 126 -26.96 14.81 -7.17
CA SER A 126 -28.42 15.03 -7.14
C SER A 126 -29.08 14.82 -5.77
N TYR A 127 -28.36 14.38 -4.74
CA TYR A 127 -28.92 14.15 -3.39
C TYR A 127 -28.69 15.29 -2.39
N THR A 128 -28.07 16.40 -2.80
CA THR A 128 -27.82 17.57 -1.92
C THR A 128 -28.53 18.84 -2.39
N GLN A 129 -29.73 18.68 -2.93
CA GLN A 129 -30.72 19.77 -3.04
C GLN A 129 -31.96 19.39 -2.21
N LEU A 130 -31.86 19.64 -0.91
CA LEU A 130 -32.97 19.99 -0.04
C LEU A 130 -32.58 21.27 0.69
#